data_AF-A0A1C8ZW98-F1
#
_entry.id   AF-A0A1C8ZW98-F1
#
_cell.length_a   1.000
_cell.length_b   1.000
_cell.length_c   1.000
_cell.angle_alpha   90.00
_cell.angle_beta   90.00
_cell.angle_gamma   90.00
#
_symmetry.space_group_name_H-M   'P 1'
#
loop_
_entity.id
_entity.type
_entity.pdbx_description
1 polymer ?
#
loop_
_entity_poly.entity_id
_entity_poly.type
_entity_poly.pdbx_seq_one_letter_code
_entity_poly.pdbx_strand_id
1 'polypeptide(L)'
;MTILLSITLERGMRNNEDKYAFLSMILVYIQTVAFLIAFSLDSLVIALSISIILFIIPITLRNLGFWRTSLIIFLLSNEIIMSLLYYVILRGFNNALVTLFVYGTDIPAISINSLSQIFMSLAELANSFMFFLMIFPEIVYFSLRSKDYYPILLSSIALSGPNIASEMTHSILPLPYDPVREASILVTLISFSLSIYVTYLVIRGKMSVNKFVTFVILNLALSTSSLYYSISINEIPYGLLTLIAIYLSLSMAQTKANPINVKLLYIDEVILAISQFLWGASIALWYNLIYLQLSIGLSLLLVYLLSSFYVIRKVSSQRL
;
A
#
# COMPACT_ATOMS: atom_id res chain seq x y z
N MET A 1 -8.63 14.13 -12.32
CA MET A 1 -9.32 13.71 -11.08
C MET A 1 -8.35 13.69 -9.91
N THR A 2 -7.20 13.02 -10.04
CA THR A 2 -6.09 12.95 -9.06
C THR A 2 -5.70 14.29 -8.41
N ILE A 3 -5.57 15.38 -9.19
CA ILE A 3 -5.26 16.72 -8.64
C ILE A 3 -6.38 17.21 -7.70
N LEU A 4 -7.64 17.01 -8.07
CA LEU A 4 -8.78 17.40 -7.24
C LEU A 4 -8.85 16.53 -5.97
N LEU A 5 -8.61 15.22 -6.08
CA LEU A 5 -8.54 14.32 -4.93
C LEU A 5 -7.41 14.71 -3.97
N SER A 6 -6.22 15.01 -4.47
CA SER A 6 -5.09 15.53 -3.69
C SER A 6 -5.47 16.77 -2.87
N ILE A 7 -6.05 17.78 -3.53
CA ILE A 7 -6.42 19.06 -2.90
C ILE A 7 -7.54 18.86 -1.89
N THR A 8 -8.55 18.04 -2.23
CA THR A 8 -9.70 17.80 -1.36
C THR A 8 -9.33 16.97 -0.15
N LEU A 9 -8.45 15.98 -0.28
CA LEU A 9 -7.89 15.22 0.85
C LEU A 9 -7.12 16.15 1.79
N GLU A 10 -6.23 16.99 1.26
CA GLU A 10 -5.46 17.97 2.06
C GLU A 10 -6.38 18.88 2.88
N ARG A 11 -7.38 19.48 2.21
CA ARG A 11 -8.35 20.37 2.87
C ARG A 11 -9.22 19.64 3.88
N GLY A 12 -9.70 18.44 3.54
CA GLY A 12 -10.59 17.66 4.40
C GLY A 12 -9.91 17.11 5.66
N MET A 13 -8.61 16.84 5.59
CA MET A 13 -7.81 16.33 6.72
C MET A 13 -7.31 17.44 7.66
N ARG A 14 -7.18 18.69 7.19
CA ARG A 14 -6.88 19.85 8.04
C ARG A 14 -8.12 20.28 8.83
N ASN A 15 -8.10 20.02 10.14
CA ASN A 15 -9.05 20.52 11.15
C ASN A 15 -10.55 20.30 10.89
N ASN A 16 -10.94 19.39 9.97
CA ASN A 16 -12.33 19.18 9.56
C ASN A 16 -13.04 20.47 9.08
N GLU A 17 -12.27 21.48 8.65
CA GLU A 17 -12.79 22.84 8.40
C GLU A 17 -13.60 22.90 7.09
N ASP A 18 -13.30 22.05 6.11
CA ASP A 18 -13.95 22.09 4.80
C ASP A 18 -15.04 21.02 4.65
N LYS A 19 -16.29 21.41 4.98
CA LYS A 19 -17.48 20.58 4.74
C LYS A 19 -17.66 20.22 3.25
N TYR A 20 -17.06 20.98 2.34
CA TYR A 20 -17.13 20.76 0.89
C TYR A 20 -16.07 19.78 0.39
N ALA A 21 -15.05 19.44 1.18
CA ALA A 21 -14.04 18.45 0.77
C ALA A 21 -14.67 17.09 0.47
N PHE A 22 -15.53 16.59 1.36
CA PHE A 22 -16.23 15.33 1.14
C PHE A 22 -17.21 15.41 -0.04
N LEU A 23 -17.92 16.53 -0.21
CA LEU A 23 -18.80 16.73 -1.36
C LEU A 23 -18.02 16.72 -2.68
N SER A 24 -16.84 17.33 -2.69
CA SER A 24 -15.96 17.34 -3.87
C SER A 24 -15.47 15.94 -4.22
N MET A 25 -15.13 15.11 -3.21
CA MET A 25 -14.82 13.70 -3.43
C MET A 25 -16.02 12.91 -3.98
N ILE A 26 -17.26 13.23 -3.55
CA ILE A 26 -18.47 12.63 -4.13
C ILE A 26 -18.57 12.98 -5.61
N LEU A 27 -18.37 14.24 -5.98
CA LEU A 27 -18.49 14.68 -7.38
C LEU A 27 -17.45 14.01 -8.27
N VAL A 28 -16.21 13.91 -7.80
CA VAL A 28 -15.16 13.17 -8.52
C VAL A 28 -15.54 11.70 -8.69
N TYR A 29 -16.01 11.06 -7.61
CA TYR A 29 -16.42 9.66 -7.64
C TYR A 29 -17.56 9.41 -8.64
N ILE A 30 -18.62 10.23 -8.60
CA ILE A 30 -19.76 10.13 -9.52
C ILE A 30 -19.28 10.28 -10.97
N GLN A 31 -18.38 11.22 -11.24
CA GLN A 31 -17.85 11.42 -12.58
C GLN A 31 -17.08 10.18 -13.07
N THR A 32 -16.22 9.59 -12.23
CA THR A 32 -15.50 8.36 -12.59
C THR A 32 -16.44 7.18 -12.82
N VAL A 33 -17.44 7.02 -11.94
CA VAL A 33 -18.46 5.96 -12.08
C VAL A 33 -19.29 6.14 -13.33
N ALA A 34 -19.64 7.37 -13.72
CA ALA A 34 -20.38 7.62 -14.96
C ALA A 34 -19.58 7.13 -16.18
N PHE A 35 -18.27 7.36 -16.22
CA PHE A 35 -17.40 6.80 -17.26
C PHE A 35 -17.35 5.27 -17.17
N LEU A 36 -17.16 4.70 -15.97
CA LEU A 36 -17.14 3.24 -15.80
C LEU A 36 -18.42 2.58 -16.34
N ILE A 37 -19.59 3.12 -16.02
CA ILE A 37 -20.88 2.61 -16.51
C ILE A 37 -20.97 2.74 -18.02
N ALA A 38 -20.57 3.88 -18.59
CA ALA A 38 -20.60 4.11 -20.04
C ALA A 38 -19.73 3.10 -20.81
N PHE A 39 -18.58 2.70 -20.26
CA PHE A 39 -17.70 1.69 -20.85
C PHE A 39 -18.05 0.23 -20.48
N SER A 40 -19.10 0.02 -19.66
CA SER A 40 -19.46 -1.31 -19.12
C SER A 40 -20.91 -1.70 -19.42
N LEU A 41 -21.48 -1.23 -20.54
CA LEU A 41 -22.89 -1.45 -20.89
C LEU A 41 -23.28 -2.93 -20.88
N ASP A 42 -22.39 -3.82 -21.35
CA ASP A 42 -22.62 -5.27 -21.40
C ASP A 42 -22.66 -5.94 -20.02
N SER A 43 -22.28 -5.23 -18.96
CA SER A 43 -22.21 -5.75 -17.59
C SER A 43 -22.62 -4.70 -16.56
N LEU A 44 -23.61 -3.90 -16.94
CA LEU A 44 -24.07 -2.71 -16.22
C LEU A 44 -24.48 -3.01 -14.77
N VAL A 45 -25.13 -4.15 -14.51
CA VAL A 45 -25.57 -4.55 -13.16
C VAL A 45 -24.37 -4.75 -12.23
N ILE A 46 -23.31 -5.40 -12.72
CA ILE A 46 -22.11 -5.67 -11.93
C ILE A 46 -21.34 -4.36 -11.70
N ALA A 47 -21.16 -3.56 -12.75
CA ALA A 47 -20.50 -2.26 -12.65
C ALA A 47 -21.21 -1.32 -11.67
N LEU A 48 -22.55 -1.25 -11.71
CA LEU A 48 -23.34 -0.49 -10.74
C LEU A 48 -23.17 -1.03 -9.32
N SER A 49 -23.21 -2.35 -9.15
CA SER A 49 -23.09 -2.97 -7.83
C SER A 49 -21.75 -2.65 -7.16
N ILE A 50 -20.64 -2.79 -7.90
CA ILE A 50 -19.30 -2.40 -7.43
C ILE A 50 -19.28 -0.92 -7.05
N SER A 51 -19.80 -0.06 -7.93
CA SER A 51 -19.82 1.39 -7.73
C SER A 51 -20.64 1.80 -6.51
N ILE A 52 -21.77 1.14 -6.25
CA ILE A 52 -22.64 1.43 -5.11
C ILE A 52 -21.97 0.98 -3.81
N ILE A 53 -21.38 -0.23 -3.78
CA ILE A 53 -20.71 -0.76 -2.58
C ILE A 53 -19.55 0.16 -2.17
N LEU A 54 -18.67 0.50 -3.10
CA LEU A 54 -17.51 1.36 -2.83
C LEU A 54 -17.88 2.81 -2.48
N PHE A 55 -19.10 3.25 -2.82
CA PHE A 55 -19.67 4.55 -2.44
C PHE A 55 -20.29 4.55 -1.04
N ILE A 56 -21.05 3.50 -0.69
CA ILE A 56 -21.80 3.43 0.57
C ILE A 56 -20.86 3.33 1.78
N ILE A 57 -19.76 2.60 1.67
CA ILE A 57 -18.80 2.41 2.77
C ILE A 57 -18.32 3.75 3.36
N PRO A 58 -17.70 4.67 2.58
CA PRO A 58 -17.25 5.95 3.11
C PRO A 58 -18.39 6.84 3.61
N ILE A 59 -19.58 6.79 3.00
CA ILE A 59 -20.75 7.55 3.48
C ILE A 59 -21.20 7.06 4.86
N THR A 60 -21.26 5.75 5.03
CA THR A 60 -21.64 5.13 6.30
C THR A 60 -20.66 5.53 7.40
N LEU A 61 -19.36 5.47 7.12
CA LEU A 61 -18.31 5.90 8.06
C LEU A 61 -18.41 7.38 8.41
N ARG A 62 -18.73 8.24 7.43
CA ARG A 62 -18.97 9.66 7.68
C ARG A 62 -20.16 9.86 8.62
N ASN A 63 -21.26 9.14 8.40
CA ASN A 63 -22.47 9.23 9.22
C ASN A 63 -22.26 8.70 10.64
N LEU A 64 -21.34 7.75 10.83
CA LEU A 64 -20.92 7.26 12.15
C LEU A 64 -19.94 8.22 12.87
N GLY A 65 -19.60 9.37 12.28
CA GLY A 65 -18.72 10.37 12.88
C GLY A 65 -17.22 10.15 12.60
N PHE A 66 -16.84 9.11 11.85
CA PHE A 66 -15.45 8.83 11.51
C PHE A 66 -14.98 9.64 10.29
N TRP A 67 -14.93 10.97 10.41
CA TRP A 67 -14.67 11.88 9.29
C TRP A 67 -13.34 11.64 8.55
N ARG A 68 -12.22 11.51 9.27
CA ARG A 68 -10.91 11.29 8.64
C ARG A 68 -10.86 9.94 7.94
N THR A 69 -11.33 8.90 8.62
CA THR A 69 -11.44 7.54 8.08
C THR A 69 -12.32 7.51 6.84
N SER A 70 -13.43 8.24 6.82
CA SER A 70 -14.30 8.30 5.65
C SER A 70 -13.63 8.97 4.45
N LEU A 71 -12.89 10.08 4.65
CA LEU A 71 -12.13 10.72 3.57
C LEU A 71 -11.05 9.79 2.99
N ILE A 72 -10.29 9.11 3.84
CA ILE A 72 -9.23 8.20 3.40
C ILE A 72 -9.83 7.01 2.66
N ILE A 73 -10.88 6.39 3.19
CA ILE A 73 -11.54 5.27 2.51
C ILE A 73 -12.19 5.73 1.21
N PHE A 74 -12.69 6.96 1.15
CA PHE A 74 -13.27 7.47 -0.09
C PHE A 74 -12.22 7.75 -1.16
N LEU A 75 -11.03 8.22 -0.76
CA LEU A 75 -9.86 8.29 -1.64
C LEU A 75 -9.55 6.92 -2.22
N LEU A 76 -9.37 5.90 -1.36
CA LEU A 76 -9.08 4.53 -1.81
C LEU A 76 -10.17 3.97 -2.74
N SER A 77 -11.45 4.21 -2.45
CA SER A 77 -12.55 3.84 -3.35
C SER A 77 -12.47 4.53 -4.72
N ASN A 78 -12.10 5.83 -4.76
CA ASN A 78 -11.90 6.55 -6.02
C ASN A 78 -10.75 5.93 -6.82
N GLU A 79 -9.63 5.65 -6.17
CA GLU A 79 -8.45 5.07 -6.82
C GLU A 79 -8.72 3.66 -7.36
N ILE A 80 -9.47 2.83 -6.61
CA ILE A 80 -9.89 1.50 -7.08
C ILE A 80 -10.79 1.63 -8.32
N ILE A 81 -11.78 2.53 -8.31
CA ILE A 81 -12.68 2.72 -9.46
C ILE A 81 -11.94 3.31 -10.67
N MET A 82 -11.03 4.27 -10.47
CA MET A 82 -10.23 4.84 -11.56
C MET A 82 -9.27 3.80 -12.15
N SER A 83 -8.65 2.98 -11.30
CA SER A 83 -7.79 1.88 -11.74
C SER A 83 -8.59 0.83 -12.51
N LEU A 84 -9.78 0.45 -12.03
CA LEU A 84 -10.67 -0.45 -12.75
C LEU A 84 -11.06 0.12 -14.12
N LEU A 85 -11.47 1.39 -14.17
CA LEU A 85 -11.84 2.07 -15.42
C LEU A 85 -10.72 1.99 -16.46
N TYR A 86 -9.46 2.12 -16.06
CA TYR A 86 -8.33 1.96 -16.96
C TYR A 86 -8.29 0.56 -17.60
N TYR A 87 -8.40 -0.52 -16.81
CA TYR A 87 -8.44 -1.88 -17.36
C TYR A 87 -9.67 -2.12 -18.24
N VAL A 88 -10.82 -1.55 -17.87
CA VAL A 88 -12.06 -1.64 -18.66
C VAL A 88 -11.89 -0.98 -20.03
N ILE A 89 -11.27 0.19 -20.10
CA ILE A 89 -11.00 0.88 -21.38
C ILE A 89 -10.11 0.03 -22.29
N LEU A 90 -9.12 -0.67 -21.73
CA LEU A 90 -8.18 -1.47 -22.51
C LEU A 90 -8.74 -2.82 -22.98
N ARG A 91 -9.57 -3.48 -22.17
CA ARG A 91 -9.92 -4.90 -22.37
C ARG A 91 -11.42 -5.18 -22.46
N GLY A 92 -12.26 -4.20 -22.12
CA GLY A 92 -13.69 -4.41 -21.86
C GLY A 92 -13.94 -4.96 -20.45
N PHE A 93 -15.14 -4.74 -19.91
CA PHE A 93 -15.42 -4.94 -18.47
C PHE A 93 -15.20 -6.38 -17.97
N ASN A 94 -15.79 -7.37 -18.63
CA ASN A 94 -15.66 -8.77 -18.19
C ASN A 94 -14.23 -9.27 -18.29
N ASN A 95 -13.55 -8.96 -19.39
CA ASN A 95 -12.16 -9.36 -19.58
C ASN A 95 -11.24 -8.66 -18.57
N ALA A 96 -11.50 -7.40 -18.21
CA ALA A 96 -10.74 -6.69 -17.20
C ALA A 96 -10.80 -7.41 -15.84
N LEU A 97 -12.00 -7.74 -15.38
CA LEU A 97 -12.18 -8.43 -14.10
C LEU A 97 -11.62 -9.86 -14.11
N VAL A 98 -11.82 -10.63 -15.18
CA VAL A 98 -11.23 -11.97 -15.34
C VAL A 98 -9.72 -11.88 -15.34
N THR A 99 -9.16 -10.93 -16.10
CA THR A 99 -7.71 -10.69 -16.17
C THR A 99 -7.13 -10.38 -14.78
N LEU A 100 -7.74 -9.45 -14.05
CA LEU A 100 -7.31 -9.09 -12.69
C LEU A 100 -7.43 -10.26 -11.71
N PHE A 101 -8.47 -11.10 -11.84
CA PHE A 101 -8.58 -12.30 -11.03
C PHE A 101 -7.43 -13.29 -11.31
N VAL A 102 -7.16 -13.55 -12.60
CA VAL A 102 -6.08 -14.44 -13.01
C VAL A 102 -4.73 -13.90 -12.54
N TYR A 103 -4.47 -12.61 -12.71
CA TYR A 103 -3.22 -11.99 -12.25
C TYR A 103 -3.05 -12.06 -10.74
N GLY A 104 -4.08 -11.70 -9.97
CA GLY A 104 -3.96 -11.69 -8.52
C GLY A 104 -3.88 -13.08 -7.87
N THR A 105 -4.37 -14.14 -8.53
CA THR A 105 -4.49 -15.48 -7.91
C THR A 105 -3.74 -16.59 -8.61
N ASP A 106 -3.26 -16.37 -9.84
CA ASP A 106 -2.72 -17.38 -10.75
C ASP A 106 -3.70 -18.54 -11.06
N ILE A 107 -4.99 -18.36 -10.77
CA ILE A 107 -6.04 -19.34 -11.08
C ILE A 107 -6.60 -19.05 -12.48
N PRO A 108 -6.50 -19.98 -13.44
CA PRO A 108 -7.02 -19.76 -14.79
C PRO A 108 -8.54 -19.58 -14.75
N ALA A 109 -9.04 -18.52 -15.38
CA ALA A 109 -10.45 -18.23 -15.51
C ALA A 109 -10.79 -17.66 -16.89
N ILE A 110 -11.97 -18.01 -17.38
CA ILE A 110 -12.51 -17.54 -18.67
C ILE A 110 -13.71 -16.60 -18.43
N SER A 111 -14.35 -16.70 -17.26
CA SER A 111 -15.51 -15.91 -16.87
C SER A 111 -15.55 -15.69 -15.37
N ILE A 112 -16.29 -14.66 -14.95
CA ILE A 112 -16.58 -14.40 -13.53
C ILE A 112 -17.81 -15.22 -13.14
N ASN A 113 -17.63 -16.16 -12.22
CA ASN A 113 -18.66 -17.09 -11.80
C ASN A 113 -19.12 -16.86 -10.35
N SER A 114 -18.39 -16.04 -9.58
CA SER A 114 -18.74 -15.77 -8.19
C SER A 114 -18.38 -14.34 -7.77
N LEU A 115 -19.08 -13.88 -6.72
CA LEU A 115 -18.83 -12.57 -6.12
C LEU A 115 -17.46 -12.50 -5.41
N SER A 116 -16.92 -13.65 -4.97
CA SER A 116 -15.55 -13.73 -4.42
C SER A 116 -14.49 -13.40 -5.47
N GLN A 117 -14.69 -13.80 -6.73
CA GLN A 117 -13.77 -13.46 -7.82
C GLN A 117 -13.74 -11.95 -8.06
N ILE A 118 -14.90 -11.29 -8.01
CA ILE A 118 -14.99 -9.82 -8.12
C ILE A 118 -14.19 -9.15 -7.01
N PHE A 119 -14.32 -9.59 -5.75
CA PHE A 119 -13.55 -9.04 -4.66
C PHE A 119 -12.04 -9.25 -4.82
N MET A 120 -11.62 -10.43 -5.30
CA MET A 120 -10.21 -10.70 -5.59
C MET A 120 -9.70 -9.80 -6.73
N SER A 121 -10.45 -9.63 -7.80
CA SER A 121 -10.11 -8.69 -8.89
C SER A 121 -9.96 -7.26 -8.39
N LEU A 122 -10.84 -6.81 -7.48
CA LEU A 122 -10.78 -5.46 -6.91
C LEU A 122 -9.61 -5.30 -5.93
N ALA A 123 -9.28 -6.34 -5.17
CA ALA A 123 -8.11 -6.33 -4.29
C ALA A 123 -6.80 -6.28 -5.11
N GLU A 124 -6.76 -6.98 -6.25
CA GLU A 124 -5.61 -6.96 -7.15
C GLU A 124 -5.35 -5.57 -7.75
N LEU A 125 -6.37 -4.73 -7.89
CA LEU A 125 -6.15 -3.34 -8.34
C LEU A 125 -5.18 -2.58 -7.41
N ALA A 126 -5.13 -2.89 -6.11
CA ALA A 126 -4.17 -2.28 -5.21
C ALA A 126 -2.70 -2.66 -5.52
N ASN A 127 -2.50 -3.79 -6.19
CA ASN A 127 -1.23 -4.25 -6.75
C ASN A 127 -1.00 -3.75 -8.19
N SER A 128 -1.90 -2.98 -8.79
CA SER A 128 -1.66 -2.43 -10.13
C SER A 128 -0.72 -1.22 -10.09
N PHE A 129 0.11 -1.09 -11.12
CA PHE A 129 0.96 0.10 -11.28
C PHE A 129 0.11 1.34 -11.55
N MET A 130 -1.06 1.19 -12.19
CA MET A 130 -2.03 2.26 -12.36
C MET A 130 -2.52 2.79 -11.02
N PHE A 131 -2.86 1.92 -10.05
CA PHE A 131 -3.22 2.35 -8.70
C PHE A 131 -2.06 3.10 -8.02
N PHE A 132 -0.83 2.60 -8.16
CA PHE A 132 0.37 3.30 -7.68
C PHE A 132 0.51 4.71 -8.29
N LEU A 133 0.38 4.84 -9.61
CA LEU A 133 0.53 6.11 -10.31
C LEU A 133 -0.51 7.14 -9.90
N MET A 134 -1.70 6.70 -9.48
CA MET A 134 -2.75 7.62 -9.04
C MET A 134 -2.62 7.98 -7.56
N ILE A 135 -2.45 7.00 -6.65
CA ILE A 135 -2.44 7.26 -5.21
C ILE A 135 -1.13 7.90 -4.73
N PHE A 136 0.02 7.55 -5.32
CA PHE A 136 1.32 7.98 -4.81
C PHE A 136 1.53 9.50 -4.92
N PRO A 137 1.21 10.18 -6.04
CA PRO A 137 1.24 11.64 -6.12
C PRO A 137 0.38 12.33 -5.07
N GLU A 138 -0.78 11.76 -4.71
CA GLU A 138 -1.70 12.31 -3.72
C GLU A 138 -1.11 12.24 -2.31
N ILE A 139 -0.50 11.10 -1.97
CA ILE A 139 0.22 10.90 -0.70
C ILE A 139 1.41 11.87 -0.62
N VAL A 140 2.15 12.05 -1.72
CA VAL A 140 3.29 12.98 -1.79
C VAL A 140 2.81 14.42 -1.59
N TYR A 141 1.79 14.85 -2.34
CA TYR A 141 1.20 16.19 -2.21
C TYR A 141 0.72 16.44 -0.78
N PHE A 142 -0.06 15.52 -0.21
CA PHE A 142 -0.58 15.62 1.15
C PHE A 142 0.55 15.76 2.18
N SER A 143 1.59 14.94 2.07
CA SER A 143 2.71 14.92 3.01
C SER A 143 3.53 16.21 2.95
N LEU A 144 3.81 16.72 1.74
CA LEU A 144 4.52 17.99 1.55
C LEU A 144 3.73 19.17 2.11
N ARG A 145 2.41 19.22 1.86
CA ARG A 145 1.55 20.32 2.31
C ARG A 145 1.30 20.28 3.81
N SER A 146 1.17 19.09 4.40
CA SER A 146 0.99 18.89 5.83
C SER A 146 2.30 18.98 6.63
N LYS A 147 3.46 18.96 5.96
CA LYS A 147 4.80 18.86 6.57
C LYS A 147 4.98 17.62 7.47
N ASP A 148 4.22 16.56 7.18
CA ASP A 148 4.36 15.25 7.83
C ASP A 148 4.72 14.22 6.77
N TYR A 149 5.95 13.71 6.83
CA TYR A 149 6.47 12.76 5.84
C TYR A 149 6.11 11.30 6.16
N TYR A 150 5.52 11.02 7.32
CA TYR A 150 5.16 9.64 7.71
C TYR A 150 4.30 8.91 6.66
N PRO A 151 3.28 9.53 6.03
CA PRO A 151 2.50 8.87 5.00
C PRO A 151 3.37 8.41 3.82
N ILE A 152 4.31 9.24 3.34
CA ILE A 152 5.27 8.86 2.30
C ILE A 152 6.11 7.66 2.75
N LEU A 153 6.69 7.70 3.96
CA LEU A 153 7.59 6.65 4.43
C LEU A 153 6.90 5.29 4.41
N LEU A 154 5.72 5.18 5.02
CA LEU A 154 5.02 3.90 5.11
C LEU A 154 4.42 3.45 3.78
N SER A 155 3.82 4.37 3.02
CA SER A 155 3.22 4.03 1.73
C SER A 155 4.27 3.67 0.68
N SER A 156 5.50 4.20 0.77
CA SER A 156 6.58 3.81 -0.14
C SER A 156 6.93 2.33 -0.02
N ILE A 157 6.95 1.75 1.20
CA ILE A 157 7.17 0.30 1.39
C ILE A 157 6.01 -0.50 0.83
N ALA A 158 4.78 -0.09 1.10
CA ALA A 158 3.59 -0.79 0.62
C ALA A 158 3.54 -0.85 -0.92
N LEU A 159 3.89 0.27 -1.57
CA LEU A 159 3.80 0.42 -3.01
C LEU A 159 5.05 -0.03 -3.77
N SER A 160 6.22 -0.07 -3.14
CA SER A 160 7.38 -0.75 -3.69
C SER A 160 7.23 -2.25 -3.45
N GLY A 161 7.11 -3.09 -4.47
CA GLY A 161 6.90 -4.53 -4.28
C GLY A 161 6.18 -5.13 -5.48
N PRO A 162 5.37 -6.20 -5.28
CA PRO A 162 4.52 -6.79 -6.33
C PRO A 162 3.73 -5.75 -7.12
N ASN A 163 3.38 -4.62 -6.49
CA ASN A 163 2.58 -3.57 -7.09
C ASN A 163 3.21 -2.90 -8.32
N ILE A 164 4.55 -2.84 -8.37
CA ILE A 164 5.28 -2.32 -9.54
C ILE A 164 5.42 -3.42 -10.59
N ALA A 165 5.41 -4.68 -10.15
CA ALA A 165 5.67 -5.83 -10.99
C ALA A 165 4.44 -6.33 -11.72
N SER A 166 3.25 -6.36 -11.10
CA SER A 166 2.00 -6.87 -11.70
C SER A 166 1.69 -6.18 -13.03
N GLU A 167 1.87 -4.87 -13.16
CA GLU A 167 1.67 -4.24 -14.47
C GLU A 167 2.87 -4.41 -15.41
N MET A 168 4.10 -4.57 -14.93
CA MET A 168 5.26 -4.78 -15.81
C MET A 168 5.33 -6.21 -16.37
N THR A 169 4.95 -7.23 -15.59
CA THR A 169 4.80 -8.63 -16.04
C THR A 169 3.62 -8.79 -17.00
N HIS A 170 2.58 -7.97 -16.83
CA HIS A 170 1.35 -8.05 -17.61
C HIS A 170 1.23 -6.92 -18.66
N SER A 171 2.22 -6.03 -18.71
CA SER A 171 2.39 -5.04 -19.77
C SER A 171 2.75 -5.73 -21.06
N ILE A 172 2.18 -5.21 -22.13
CA ILE A 172 2.20 -5.69 -23.51
C ILE A 172 3.64 -5.70 -24.11
N LEU A 173 4.66 -5.35 -23.33
CA LEU A 173 6.06 -5.26 -23.76
C LEU A 173 6.86 -6.43 -23.19
N PRO A 174 7.47 -7.28 -24.03
CA PRO A 174 8.37 -8.33 -23.55
C PRO A 174 9.59 -7.67 -22.91
N LEU A 175 9.66 -7.70 -21.58
CA LEU A 175 10.83 -7.29 -20.84
C LEU A 175 11.87 -8.42 -20.84
N PRO A 176 13.17 -8.11 -21.00
CA PRO A 176 14.23 -9.11 -20.94
C PRO A 176 14.48 -9.63 -19.50
N TYR A 177 13.83 -9.04 -18.50
CA TYR A 177 13.94 -9.36 -17.09
C TYR A 177 12.56 -9.53 -16.46
N ASP A 178 12.51 -10.28 -15.35
CA ASP A 178 11.31 -10.50 -14.56
C ASP A 178 11.13 -9.34 -13.56
N PRO A 179 10.15 -8.44 -13.78
CA PRO A 179 10.00 -7.24 -12.96
C PRO A 179 9.59 -7.54 -11.51
N VAL A 180 9.07 -8.73 -11.20
CA VAL A 180 8.77 -9.14 -9.81
C VAL A 180 10.05 -9.29 -9.01
N ARG A 181 11.10 -9.83 -9.64
CA ARG A 181 12.42 -9.99 -9.03
C ARG A 181 13.05 -8.64 -8.70
N GLU A 182 12.99 -7.71 -9.65
CA GLU A 182 13.56 -6.37 -9.47
C GLU A 182 12.80 -5.57 -8.42
N ALA A 183 11.46 -5.63 -8.44
CA ALA A 183 10.64 -4.94 -7.47
C ALA A 183 10.85 -5.48 -6.05
N SER A 184 11.12 -6.79 -5.91
CA SER A 184 11.45 -7.44 -4.64
C SER A 184 12.81 -6.96 -4.06
N ILE A 185 13.79 -6.68 -4.92
CA ILE A 185 15.05 -6.03 -4.50
C ILE A 185 14.78 -4.58 -4.07
N LEU A 186 14.01 -3.83 -4.85
CA LEU A 186 13.69 -2.43 -4.57
C LEU A 186 12.99 -2.28 -3.21
N VAL A 187 11.93 -3.06 -2.95
CA VAL A 187 11.21 -3.00 -1.66
C VAL A 187 12.11 -3.38 -0.50
N THR A 188 13.01 -4.33 -0.69
CA THR A 188 13.95 -4.74 0.36
C THR A 188 14.92 -3.60 0.69
N LEU A 189 15.47 -2.91 -0.30
CA LEU A 189 16.35 -1.76 -0.09
C LEU A 189 15.61 -0.59 0.58
N ILE A 190 14.37 -0.32 0.15
CA ILE A 190 13.52 0.73 0.73
C ILE A 190 13.18 0.37 2.18
N SER A 191 12.71 -0.85 2.43
CA SER A 191 12.38 -1.37 3.77
C SER A 191 13.57 -1.29 4.71
N PHE A 192 14.76 -1.73 4.26
CA PHE A 192 15.98 -1.68 5.05
C PHE A 192 16.36 -0.24 5.41
N SER A 193 16.42 0.65 4.41
CA SER A 193 16.80 2.05 4.58
C SER A 193 15.82 2.80 5.49
N LEU A 194 14.52 2.57 5.30
CA LEU A 194 13.47 3.20 6.10
C LEU A 194 13.42 2.66 7.52
N SER A 195 13.67 1.37 7.73
CA SER A 195 13.74 0.79 9.09
C SER A 195 14.82 1.47 9.93
N ILE A 196 16.01 1.71 9.34
CA ILE A 196 17.08 2.47 10.00
C ILE A 196 16.65 3.92 10.25
N TYR A 197 16.09 4.58 9.24
CA TYR A 197 15.72 5.99 9.33
C TYR A 197 14.60 6.25 10.36
N VAL A 198 13.58 5.41 10.36
CA VAL A 198 12.46 5.46 11.31
C VAL A 198 12.97 5.20 12.74
N THR A 199 13.83 4.19 12.93
CA THR A 199 14.48 3.92 14.22
C THR A 199 15.23 5.15 14.73
N TYR A 200 16.01 5.81 13.86
CA TYR A 200 16.69 7.05 14.19
C TYR A 200 15.72 8.18 14.61
N LEU A 201 14.64 8.41 13.86
CA LEU A 201 13.65 9.44 14.17
C LEU A 201 12.97 9.20 15.52
N VAL A 202 12.64 7.96 15.83
CA VAL A 202 12.01 7.55 17.08
C VAL A 202 12.95 7.80 18.24
N ILE A 203 14.21 7.33 18.19
CA ILE A 203 15.19 7.56 19.26
C ILE A 203 15.41 9.05 19.51
N ARG A 204 15.44 9.88 18.45
CA ARG A 204 15.54 11.34 18.54
C ARG A 204 14.28 12.04 19.09
N GLY A 205 13.18 11.32 19.30
CA GLY A 205 11.91 11.88 19.75
C GLY A 205 11.16 12.68 18.67
N LYS A 206 11.51 12.47 17.39
CA LYS A 206 10.92 13.16 16.24
C LYS A 206 9.72 12.40 15.64
N MET A 207 9.44 11.19 16.11
CA MET A 207 8.32 10.36 15.68
C MET A 207 7.59 9.79 16.91
N SER A 208 6.27 9.64 16.82
CA SER A 208 5.47 9.04 17.88
C SER A 208 5.64 7.53 17.94
N VAL A 209 5.51 6.96 19.15
CA VAL A 209 5.56 5.49 19.37
C VAL A 209 4.52 4.78 18.50
N ASN A 210 3.30 5.32 18.39
CA ASN A 210 2.25 4.70 17.59
C ASN A 210 2.63 4.61 16.11
N LYS A 211 3.21 5.67 15.54
CA LYS A 211 3.74 5.65 14.16
C LYS A 211 4.84 4.59 14.01
N PHE A 212 5.71 4.46 15.00
CA PHE A 212 6.77 3.44 14.97
C PHE A 212 6.22 2.02 14.99
N VAL A 213 5.35 1.71 15.96
CA VAL A 213 4.76 0.38 16.11
C VAL A 213 3.95 0.00 14.87
N THR A 214 3.19 0.95 14.31
CA THR A 214 2.46 0.72 13.06
C THR A 214 3.38 0.47 11.88
N PHE A 215 4.48 1.20 11.77
CA PHE A 215 5.50 0.92 10.76
C PHE A 215 6.09 -0.48 10.92
N VAL A 216 6.43 -0.90 12.15
CA VAL A 216 6.98 -2.22 12.47
C VAL A 216 6.01 -3.35 12.09
N ILE A 217 4.76 -3.26 12.53
CA ILE A 217 3.72 -4.26 12.27
C ILE A 217 3.45 -4.38 10.77
N LEU A 218 3.35 -3.26 10.06
CA LEU A 218 3.06 -3.28 8.62
C LEU A 218 4.25 -3.77 7.80
N ASN A 219 5.48 -3.42 8.17
CA ASN A 219 6.65 -3.95 7.48
C ASN A 219 6.74 -5.47 7.65
N LEU A 220 6.46 -5.98 8.87
CA LEU A 220 6.35 -7.41 9.09
C LEU A 220 5.26 -8.03 8.22
N ALA A 221 4.03 -7.48 8.25
CA ALA A 221 2.91 -8.00 7.48
C ALA A 221 3.21 -8.02 5.97
N LEU A 222 3.73 -6.94 5.40
CA LEU A 222 4.11 -6.84 3.99
C LEU A 222 5.23 -7.81 3.62
N SER A 223 6.23 -7.98 4.49
CA SER A 223 7.31 -8.95 4.26
C SER A 223 6.81 -10.39 4.29
N THR A 224 5.86 -10.70 5.20
CA THR A 224 5.24 -12.04 5.27
C THR A 224 4.36 -12.33 4.05
N SER A 225 3.57 -11.35 3.58
CA SER A 225 2.75 -11.53 2.39
C SER A 225 3.59 -11.60 1.12
N SER A 226 4.71 -10.88 1.04
CA SER A 226 5.67 -11.03 -0.06
C SER A 226 6.28 -12.42 -0.10
N LEU A 227 6.69 -12.96 1.06
CA LEU A 227 7.19 -14.33 1.14
C LEU A 227 6.10 -15.34 0.72
N TYR A 228 4.87 -15.16 1.20
CA TYR A 228 3.73 -15.99 0.77
C TYR A 228 3.51 -15.92 -0.74
N TYR A 229 3.57 -14.73 -1.33
CA TYR A 229 3.45 -14.55 -2.77
C TYR A 229 4.56 -15.27 -3.53
N SER A 230 5.82 -15.18 -3.09
CA SER A 230 6.95 -15.89 -3.71
C SER A 230 6.81 -17.42 -3.72
N ILE A 231 5.97 -17.98 -2.84
CA ILE A 231 5.71 -19.43 -2.73
C ILE A 231 4.45 -19.83 -3.51
N SER A 232 3.40 -19.02 -3.41
CA SER A 232 2.05 -19.39 -3.86
C SER A 232 1.60 -18.72 -5.15
N ILE A 233 2.31 -17.67 -5.60
CA ILE A 233 1.95 -16.82 -6.74
C ILE A 233 0.59 -16.11 -6.54
N ASN A 234 0.09 -16.05 -5.30
CA ASN A 234 -1.13 -15.34 -4.94
C ASN A 234 -0.81 -13.97 -4.32
N GLU A 235 -1.15 -12.89 -5.04
CA GLU A 235 -0.88 -11.49 -4.69
C GLU A 235 -1.94 -10.85 -3.80
N ILE A 236 -3.12 -11.47 -3.68
CA ILE A 236 -4.27 -10.89 -2.98
C ILE A 236 -3.94 -10.47 -1.53
N PRO A 237 -3.23 -11.28 -0.71
CA PRO A 237 -2.87 -10.85 0.64
C PRO A 237 -1.97 -9.60 0.66
N TYR A 238 -1.08 -9.45 -0.32
CA TYR A 238 -0.22 -8.28 -0.45
C TYR A 238 -1.03 -7.03 -0.83
N GLY A 239 -1.99 -7.16 -1.76
CA GLY A 239 -2.85 -6.04 -2.18
C GLY A 239 -3.72 -5.52 -1.05
N LEU A 240 -4.30 -6.43 -0.24
CA LEU A 240 -5.06 -6.04 0.95
C LEU A 240 -4.18 -5.31 1.98
N LEU A 241 -2.96 -5.80 2.22
CA LEU A 241 -2.01 -5.14 3.12
C LEU A 241 -1.53 -3.79 2.60
N THR A 242 -1.43 -3.62 1.27
CA THR A 242 -1.15 -2.32 0.65
C THR A 242 -2.24 -1.30 1.00
N LEU A 243 -3.51 -1.65 0.82
CA LEU A 243 -4.64 -0.77 1.17
C LEU A 243 -4.65 -0.43 2.66
N ILE A 244 -4.41 -1.41 3.52
CA ILE A 244 -4.33 -1.21 4.97
C ILE A 244 -3.16 -0.29 5.33
N ALA A 245 -2.00 -0.47 4.69
CA ALA A 245 -0.82 0.34 4.94
C ALA A 245 -1.03 1.80 4.54
N ILE A 246 -1.63 2.06 3.38
CA ILE A 246 -1.98 3.42 2.94
C ILE A 246 -3.03 4.05 3.87
N TYR A 247 -4.04 3.29 4.27
CA TYR A 247 -5.03 3.76 5.24
C TYR A 247 -4.39 4.16 6.57
N LEU A 248 -3.52 3.31 7.12
CA LEU A 248 -2.83 3.57 8.38
C LEU A 248 -1.80 4.71 8.26
N SER A 249 -1.13 4.84 7.11
CA SER A 249 -0.17 5.91 6.87
C SER A 249 -0.84 7.28 6.90
N LEU A 250 -1.99 7.43 6.24
CA LEU A 250 -2.76 8.67 6.19
C LEU A 250 -3.54 8.94 7.48
N SER A 251 -4.11 7.92 8.12
CA SER A 251 -4.89 8.10 9.36
C SER A 251 -4.03 8.52 10.54
N MET A 252 -2.76 8.11 10.58
CA MET A 252 -1.79 8.51 11.61
C MET A 252 -1.09 9.83 11.31
N ALA A 253 -1.36 10.47 10.17
CA ALA A 253 -0.82 11.78 9.87
C ALA A 253 -1.18 12.81 10.96
N GLN A 254 -0.24 13.71 11.24
CA GLN A 254 -0.36 14.79 12.21
C GLN A 254 -0.55 14.34 13.67
N THR A 255 -0.32 13.05 14.00
CA THR A 255 -0.26 12.60 15.40
C THR A 255 0.99 13.14 16.11
N LYS A 256 0.80 13.71 17.31
CA LYS A 256 1.90 14.31 18.09
C LYS A 256 2.88 13.23 18.58
N ALA A 257 4.15 13.61 18.70
CA ALA A 257 5.17 12.76 19.30
C ALA A 257 4.89 12.59 20.80
N ASN A 258 4.93 11.34 21.26
CA ASN A 258 4.82 10.97 22.67
C ASN A 258 6.15 10.39 23.14
N PRO A 259 6.52 10.57 24.42
CA PRO A 259 7.75 10.01 24.97
C PRO A 259 7.76 8.47 24.87
N ILE A 260 8.92 7.90 24.56
CA ILE A 260 9.10 6.47 24.29
C ILE A 260 9.47 5.72 25.57
N ASN A 261 8.89 4.54 25.74
CA ASN A 261 9.39 3.54 26.68
C ASN A 261 10.55 2.76 26.04
N VAL A 262 11.76 2.90 26.58
CA VAL A 262 13.00 2.29 26.05
C VAL A 262 12.89 0.75 25.91
N LYS A 263 12.12 0.08 26.77
CA LYS A 263 11.92 -1.37 26.67
C LYS A 263 11.14 -1.80 25.43
N LEU A 264 10.20 -0.97 24.98
CA LEU A 264 9.40 -1.23 23.78
C LEU A 264 10.27 -1.19 22.53
N LEU A 265 11.21 -0.24 22.48
CA LEU A 265 12.13 -0.02 21.35
C LEU A 265 12.94 -1.28 21.00
N TYR A 266 13.47 -1.99 22.00
CA TYR A 266 14.26 -3.21 21.76
C TYR A 266 13.43 -4.37 21.18
N ILE A 267 12.17 -4.50 21.57
CA ILE A 267 11.29 -5.56 21.04
C ILE A 267 10.95 -5.27 19.58
N ASP A 268 10.59 -4.02 19.28
CA ASP A 268 10.23 -3.58 17.93
C ASP A 268 11.42 -3.69 16.95
N GLU A 269 12.65 -3.47 17.42
CA GLU A 269 13.85 -3.67 16.62
C GLU A 269 14.09 -5.12 16.22
N VAL A 270 13.84 -6.07 17.12
CA VAL A 270 13.91 -7.51 16.80
C VAL A 270 12.87 -7.86 15.74
N ILE A 271 11.67 -7.30 15.83
CA ILE A 271 10.60 -7.53 14.83
C ILE A 271 10.97 -6.94 13.47
N LEU A 272 11.58 -5.75 13.43
CA LEU A 272 12.10 -5.18 12.18
C LEU A 272 13.21 -6.05 11.58
N ALA A 273 14.07 -6.63 12.41
CA ALA A 273 15.12 -7.55 11.97
C ALA A 273 14.53 -8.83 11.33
N ILE A 274 13.45 -9.38 11.92
CA ILE A 274 12.69 -10.49 11.33
C ILE A 274 12.09 -10.07 9.98
N SER A 275 11.56 -8.86 9.87
CA SER A 275 11.03 -8.34 8.60
C SER A 275 12.11 -8.30 7.51
N GLN A 276 13.34 -7.88 7.85
CA GLN A 276 14.47 -7.88 6.90
C GLN A 276 14.89 -9.30 6.47
N PHE A 277 14.83 -10.26 7.39
CA PHE A 277 15.04 -11.67 7.05
C PHE A 277 14.00 -12.15 6.02
N LEU A 278 12.72 -11.85 6.25
CA LEU A 278 11.63 -12.28 5.38
C LEU A 278 11.73 -11.66 3.98
N TRP A 279 12.10 -10.38 3.89
CA TRP A 279 12.39 -9.73 2.61
C TRP A 279 13.53 -10.41 1.85
N GLY A 280 14.65 -10.70 2.52
CA GLY A 280 15.78 -11.42 1.90
C GLY A 280 15.42 -12.84 1.47
N ALA A 281 14.61 -13.53 2.27
CA ALA A 281 14.11 -14.85 1.94
C ALA A 281 13.18 -14.83 0.70
N SER A 282 12.31 -13.83 0.59
CA SER A 282 11.44 -13.62 -0.57
C SER A 282 12.26 -13.40 -1.86
N ILE A 283 13.30 -12.56 -1.82
CA ILE A 283 14.21 -12.37 -2.97
C ILE A 283 14.81 -13.71 -3.41
N ALA A 284 15.37 -14.48 -2.47
CA ALA A 284 16.02 -15.73 -2.82
C ALA A 284 15.06 -16.71 -3.53
N LEU A 285 13.79 -16.78 -3.09
CA LEU A 285 12.78 -17.61 -3.72
C LEU A 285 12.44 -17.13 -5.14
N TRP A 286 12.25 -15.82 -5.34
CA TRP A 286 12.00 -15.23 -6.66
C TRP A 286 13.13 -15.49 -7.68
N TYR A 287 14.38 -15.56 -7.20
CA TYR A 287 15.54 -15.92 -8.03
C TYR A 287 15.77 -17.45 -8.15
N ASN A 288 14.89 -18.28 -7.60
CA ASN A 288 15.03 -19.74 -7.53
C ASN A 288 16.33 -20.19 -6.83
N LEU A 289 16.80 -19.39 -5.88
CA LEU A 289 17.99 -19.63 -5.05
C LEU A 289 17.58 -20.19 -3.69
N ILE A 290 16.76 -21.26 -3.69
CA ILE A 290 16.16 -21.86 -2.49
C ILE A 290 17.23 -22.18 -1.43
N TYR A 291 18.37 -22.73 -1.87
CA TYR A 291 19.50 -23.08 -1.00
C TYR A 291 20.17 -21.86 -0.34
N LEU A 292 20.02 -20.65 -0.90
CA LEU A 292 20.55 -19.41 -0.35
C LEU A 292 19.53 -18.61 0.47
N GLN A 293 18.26 -19.02 0.52
CA GLN A 293 17.20 -18.29 1.20
C GLN A 293 17.57 -17.93 2.64
N LEU A 294 18.06 -18.91 3.39
CA LEU A 294 18.45 -18.73 4.77
C LEU A 294 19.70 -17.84 4.89
N SER A 295 20.67 -17.97 3.98
CA SER A 295 21.90 -17.17 3.98
C SER A 295 21.64 -15.69 3.68
N ILE A 296 20.84 -15.38 2.66
CA ILE A 296 20.49 -14.01 2.28
C ILE A 296 19.63 -13.38 3.37
N GLY A 297 18.60 -14.09 3.85
CA GLY A 297 17.76 -13.62 4.96
C GLY A 297 18.58 -13.32 6.22
N LEU A 298 19.46 -14.24 6.65
CA LEU A 298 20.30 -14.02 7.83
C LEU A 298 21.28 -12.87 7.62
N SER A 299 21.84 -12.71 6.42
CA SER A 299 22.76 -11.60 6.14
C SER A 299 22.07 -10.25 6.31
N LEU A 300 20.85 -10.07 5.77
CA LEU A 300 20.10 -8.83 5.92
C LEU A 300 19.69 -8.57 7.37
N LEU A 301 19.27 -9.62 8.08
CA LEU A 301 18.95 -9.53 9.51
C LEU A 301 20.15 -9.06 10.33
N LEU A 302 21.31 -9.67 10.13
CA LEU A 302 22.53 -9.32 10.88
C LEU A 302 23.01 -7.91 10.55
N VAL A 303 23.01 -7.54 9.26
CA VAL A 303 23.38 -6.20 8.82
C VAL A 303 22.42 -5.16 9.41
N TYR A 304 21.12 -5.47 9.48
CA TYR A 304 20.15 -4.59 10.12
C TYR A 304 20.43 -4.42 11.62
N LEU A 305 20.59 -5.50 12.37
CA LEU A 305 20.88 -5.44 13.82
C LEU A 305 22.16 -4.66 14.13
N LEU A 306 23.22 -4.85 13.34
CA LEU A 306 24.46 -4.09 13.50
C LEU A 306 24.24 -2.59 13.25
N SER A 307 23.47 -2.26 12.21
CA SER A 307 23.18 -0.87 11.85
C SER A 307 22.29 -0.17 12.90
N SER A 308 21.26 -0.84 13.42
CA SER A 308 20.38 -0.29 14.46
C SER A 308 21.16 -0.10 15.75
N PHE A 309 21.96 -1.08 16.17
CA PHE A 309 22.80 -0.98 17.36
C PHE A 309 23.76 0.22 17.30
N TYR A 310 24.40 0.44 16.14
CA TYR A 310 25.25 1.61 15.94
C TYR A 310 24.48 2.93 16.11
N VAL A 311 23.27 3.03 15.53
CA VAL A 311 22.42 4.22 15.64
C VAL A 311 22.01 4.47 17.09
N ILE A 312 21.54 3.45 17.80
CA ILE A 312 21.14 3.55 19.22
C ILE A 312 22.30 4.04 20.07
N ARG A 313 23.47 3.41 19.93
CA ARG A 313 24.67 3.73 20.71
C ARG A 313 25.15 5.17 20.46
N LYS A 314 25.15 5.62 19.20
CA LYS A 314 25.61 6.97 18.83
C LYS A 314 24.67 8.07 19.34
N VAL A 315 23.36 7.81 19.35
CA VAL A 315 22.39 8.79 19.84
C VAL A 315 22.34 8.82 21.37
N SER A 316 22.52 7.67 22.04
CA SER A 316 22.58 7.62 23.51
C SER A 316 23.83 8.32 24.06
N SER A 317 24.98 8.20 23.38
CA SER A 317 26.21 8.89 23.79
C SER A 317 26.19 10.42 23.63
N GLN A 318 25.20 10.97 22.90
CA GLN A 318 25.03 12.43 22.72
C GLN A 318 24.07 13.05 23.74
N ARG A 319 23.40 12.24 24.56
CA ARG A 319 22.45 12.69 25.60
C ARG A 319 23.02 12.67 27.02
N LEU A 320 24.20 12.07 27.19
CA LEU A 320 25.02 12.12 28.42
C LEU A 320 26.02 13.26 28.29
#